data_AF-A0A9P3FLS6-F1
#
_entry.id   AF-A0A9P3FLS6-F1
#
_cell.length_a   1.000
_cell.length_b   1.000
_cell.length_c   1.000
_cell.angle_alpha   90.00
_cell.angle_beta   90.00
_cell.angle_gamma   90.00
#
_symmetry.space_group_name_H-M   'P 1'
#
loop_
_entity.id
_entity.type
_entity.pdbx_description
1 polymer ?
#
loop_
_entity_poly.entity_id
_entity_poly.type
_entity_poly.pdbx_seq_one_letter_code
_entity_poly.pdbx_strand_id
1 'polypeptide(L)'
;MPTTRSQSNGTAKTSKNASPNATAGTKRKASTTKSTPAKKAKNTPTKQTKIEPESGNLDANVEDEVEDELVTINRAPVLELWGACITQTLHPSLAWPTCLSVGSAISTLAAISKGRSVGKIDKPDSSEQAAKQQKREKDQAELEEVDVMSFHLKLKDGLAVVGDQPKKAKEDTLKKKYGGDENYDKVRKAMLEALKGWKGKEEELSKRGFHMYEDFRPSVAPGQKGWGRKGELNLKRIRDTVGG
;
A
#
# COMPACT_ATOMS: atom_id res chain seq x y z
N MET A 1 28.64 -52.21 -29.06
CA MET A 1 28.43 -53.64 -29.36
C MET A 1 29.47 -54.44 -28.58
N PRO A 2 29.16 -55.50 -27.81
CA PRO A 2 27.86 -55.95 -27.31
C PRO A 2 27.83 -56.27 -25.78
N THR A 3 26.61 -56.22 -25.22
CA THR A 3 25.96 -57.09 -24.20
C THR A 3 26.72 -57.56 -22.95
N THR A 4 26.18 -57.44 -21.72
CA THR A 4 25.04 -58.27 -21.27
C THR A 4 24.23 -57.66 -20.11
N ARG A 5 22.93 -57.85 -20.25
CA ARG A 5 21.76 -57.56 -19.40
C ARG A 5 21.47 -58.75 -18.48
N SER A 6 20.99 -58.51 -17.26
CA SER A 6 20.13 -59.48 -16.57
C SER A 6 19.04 -58.75 -15.75
N GLN A 7 17.82 -59.27 -15.86
CA GLN A 7 16.57 -58.77 -15.32
C GLN A 7 15.94 -59.82 -14.38
N SER A 8 14.95 -59.35 -13.61
CA SER A 8 13.78 -60.08 -13.05
C SER A 8 14.05 -60.96 -11.83
N ASN A 9 13.14 -61.17 -10.87
CA ASN A 9 11.72 -60.86 -10.66
C ASN A 9 11.51 -60.97 -9.13
N GLY A 10 10.71 -60.15 -8.44
CA GLY A 10 9.26 -60.30 -8.33
C GLY A 10 8.85 -61.10 -7.08
N THR A 11 8.12 -60.49 -6.14
CA THR A 11 6.95 -61.10 -5.46
C THR A 11 6.25 -60.10 -4.53
N ALA A 12 4.93 -60.02 -4.71
CA ALA A 12 3.98 -59.27 -3.91
C ALA A 12 3.59 -60.04 -2.63
N LYS A 13 3.10 -59.32 -1.61
CA LYS A 13 1.97 -59.75 -0.74
C LYS A 13 1.46 -58.63 0.19
N THR A 14 0.26 -58.14 -0.16
CA THR A 14 -0.95 -57.97 0.69
C THR A 14 -0.87 -57.48 2.15
N SER A 15 -1.49 -56.30 2.36
CA SER A 15 -2.70 -56.05 3.17
C SER A 15 -2.74 -56.47 4.65
N LYS A 16 -2.98 -55.51 5.56
CA LYS A 16 -4.16 -55.49 6.45
C LYS A 16 -4.22 -54.24 7.34
N ASN A 17 -5.43 -53.67 7.40
CA ASN A 17 -6.00 -52.80 8.42
C ASN A 17 -5.68 -53.25 9.86
N ALA A 18 -5.57 -52.30 10.78
CA ALA A 18 -6.49 -52.15 11.92
C ALA A 18 -6.01 -51.05 12.89
N SER A 19 -6.88 -50.07 13.16
CA SER A 19 -6.95 -49.41 14.47
C SER A 19 -7.59 -50.37 15.48
N PRO A 20 -7.27 -50.23 16.78
CA PRO A 20 -8.35 -49.87 17.72
C PRO A 20 -7.93 -48.91 18.85
N ASN A 21 -8.77 -47.88 18.99
CA ASN A 21 -9.48 -47.37 20.17
C ASN A 21 -8.90 -47.38 21.62
N ALA A 22 -9.24 -46.27 22.31
CA ALA A 22 -9.54 -46.11 23.75
C ALA A 22 -8.32 -45.90 24.71
N THR A 23 -8.32 -45.12 25.80
CA THR A 23 -9.33 -44.33 26.55
C THR A 23 -8.57 -43.38 27.52
N ALA A 24 -9.12 -42.18 27.80
CA ALA A 24 -9.04 -41.37 29.06
C ALA A 24 -9.05 -39.87 28.66
N GLY A 25 -10.01 -39.01 29.02
CA GLY A 25 -10.94 -39.00 30.14
C GLY A 25 -10.47 -38.01 31.20
N THR A 26 -10.83 -36.72 31.09
CA THR A 26 -11.18 -35.84 32.23
C THR A 26 -12.00 -34.65 31.71
N LYS A 27 -12.96 -34.24 32.55
CA LYS A 27 -14.22 -33.56 32.24
C LYS A 27 -14.25 -32.23 33.02
N ARG A 28 -15.02 -31.26 32.49
CA ARG A 28 -15.71 -30.12 33.17
C ARG A 28 -14.88 -28.84 33.37
N LYS A 29 -15.44 -27.62 33.28
CA LYS A 29 -16.85 -27.18 33.42
C LYS A 29 -17.08 -25.82 32.74
N ALA A 30 -18.26 -25.64 32.14
CA ALA A 30 -18.81 -24.36 31.73
C ALA A 30 -19.49 -23.62 32.90
N SER A 31 -19.56 -22.30 32.84
CA SER A 31 -20.53 -21.50 33.59
C SER A 31 -20.83 -20.17 32.89
N THR A 32 -22.00 -20.11 32.27
CA THR A 32 -22.82 -18.90 32.05
C THR A 32 -23.48 -18.50 33.38
N THR A 33 -23.57 -17.19 33.68
CA THR A 33 -24.81 -16.52 34.14
C THR A 33 -24.66 -15.01 34.32
N LYS A 34 -25.74 -14.32 33.95
CA LYS A 34 -26.08 -12.90 34.15
C LYS A 34 -26.14 -12.50 35.63
N SER A 35 -25.89 -11.22 35.94
CA SER A 35 -26.70 -10.46 36.93
C SER A 35 -26.42 -8.94 36.90
N THR A 36 -27.48 -8.16 36.76
CA THR A 36 -27.67 -6.81 37.35
C THR A 36 -28.72 -6.99 38.46
N PRO A 37 -28.71 -6.20 39.56
CA PRO A 37 -29.69 -5.10 39.65
C PRO A 37 -29.27 -3.86 40.50
N ALA A 38 -30.07 -2.81 40.31
CA ALA A 38 -30.05 -1.41 40.80
C ALA A 38 -30.11 -1.14 42.32
N LYS A 39 -29.62 0.04 42.79
CA LYS A 39 -30.43 1.21 43.26
C LYS A 39 -29.66 2.27 44.10
N LYS A 40 -29.84 3.54 43.70
CA LYS A 40 -30.14 4.79 44.45
C LYS A 40 -29.19 5.38 45.53
N ALA A 41 -28.73 6.62 45.28
CA ALA A 41 -28.91 7.83 46.13
C ALA A 41 -28.58 9.08 45.27
N LYS A 42 -29.56 9.92 44.89
CA LYS A 42 -30.11 11.11 45.58
C LYS A 42 -29.25 12.38 45.41
N ASN A 43 -29.67 13.27 44.50
CA ASN A 43 -29.74 14.72 44.72
C ASN A 43 -30.49 15.44 43.57
N THR A 44 -31.42 16.30 43.95
CA THR A 44 -32.17 17.32 43.18
C THR A 44 -31.86 18.69 43.81
N PRO A 45 -32.35 19.83 43.29
CA PRO A 45 -32.33 20.37 41.93
C PRO A 45 -31.75 21.81 41.92
N THR A 46 -31.15 22.28 40.82
CA THR A 46 -30.94 23.75 40.65
C THR A 46 -31.22 24.19 39.21
N LYS A 47 -32.38 24.85 39.09
CA LYS A 47 -32.71 26.05 38.32
C LYS A 47 -32.21 26.18 36.87
N GLN A 48 -33.20 26.13 35.98
CA GLN A 48 -33.20 26.57 34.59
C GLN A 48 -32.60 27.98 34.42
N THR A 49 -31.79 28.15 33.37
CA THR A 49 -31.76 29.40 32.59
C THR A 49 -31.66 28.99 31.12
N LYS A 50 -32.78 29.23 30.44
CA LYS A 50 -32.98 29.13 29.00
C LYS A 50 -32.09 30.19 28.34
N ILE A 51 -31.13 29.77 27.52
CA ILE A 51 -30.48 30.64 26.54
C ILE A 51 -30.67 29.92 25.21
N GLU A 52 -31.42 30.56 24.33
CA GLU A 52 -31.74 30.09 22.98
C GLU A 52 -30.46 30.09 22.14
N PRO A 53 -30.11 29.00 21.43
CA PRO A 53 -29.25 29.14 20.27
C PRO A 53 -30.13 29.59 19.11
N GLU A 54 -29.94 30.84 18.73
CA GLU A 54 -30.38 31.41 17.47
C GLU A 54 -29.97 30.44 16.34
N SER A 55 -30.98 30.01 15.60
CA SER A 55 -30.90 29.03 14.53
C SER A 55 -30.10 29.62 13.36
N GLY A 56 -28.78 29.41 13.39
CA GLY A 56 -27.92 29.52 12.23
C GLY A 56 -28.11 28.29 11.35
N ASN A 57 -29.04 28.37 10.40
CA ASN A 57 -29.20 27.37 9.35
C ASN A 57 -28.06 27.57 8.34
N LEU A 58 -26.93 26.89 8.55
CA LEU A 58 -25.84 26.80 7.58
C LEU A 58 -25.60 25.31 7.28
N ASP A 59 -26.08 24.95 6.09
CA ASP A 59 -25.46 23.99 5.18
C ASP A 59 -25.44 22.50 5.53
N ALA A 60 -26.59 21.85 5.40
CA ALA A 60 -26.66 20.40 5.11
C ALA A 60 -26.04 20.01 3.74
N ASN A 61 -25.58 20.99 2.95
CA ASN A 61 -25.00 20.77 1.62
C ASN A 61 -23.46 20.74 1.65
N VAL A 62 -22.82 21.16 2.75
CA VAL A 62 -21.35 21.11 2.87
C VAL A 62 -20.89 19.70 3.22
N GLU A 63 -21.64 18.96 4.03
CA GLU A 63 -21.28 17.61 4.49
C GLU A 63 -21.21 16.58 3.33
N ASP A 64 -22.15 16.64 2.39
CA ASP A 64 -22.15 15.77 1.19
C ASP A 64 -20.97 16.10 0.24
N GLU A 65 -20.60 17.38 0.08
CA GLU A 65 -19.46 17.76 -0.78
C GLU A 65 -18.09 17.38 -0.18
N VAL A 66 -17.93 17.38 1.16
CA VAL A 66 -16.67 16.92 1.78
C VAL A 66 -16.52 15.40 1.74
N GLU A 67 -17.59 14.61 1.86
CA GLU A 67 -17.50 13.15 1.76
C GLU A 67 -17.05 12.71 0.37
N ASP A 68 -17.50 13.42 -0.67
CA ASP A 68 -17.06 13.19 -2.04
C ASP A 68 -15.54 13.38 -2.21
N GLU A 69 -14.88 14.17 -1.36
CA GLU A 69 -13.45 14.42 -1.47
C GLU A 69 -12.56 13.49 -0.64
N LEU A 70 -13.14 12.51 0.07
CA LEU A 70 -12.39 11.61 0.95
C LEU A 70 -12.36 10.17 0.43
N VAL A 71 -11.16 9.58 0.39
CA VAL A 71 -10.96 8.17 0.02
C VAL A 71 -10.21 7.45 1.13
N THR A 72 -10.80 6.39 1.69
CA THR A 72 -10.13 5.56 2.71
C THR A 72 -9.22 4.51 2.07
N ILE A 73 -7.90 4.74 2.13
CA ILE A 73 -6.91 3.92 1.42
C ILE A 73 -5.58 3.79 2.18
N ASN A 74 -4.81 2.75 1.85
CA ASN A 74 -3.44 2.59 2.32
C ASN A 74 -2.51 3.61 1.65
N ARG A 75 -1.40 3.96 2.34
CA ARG A 75 -0.36 4.85 1.81
C ARG A 75 0.34 4.33 0.55
N ALA A 76 0.58 3.02 0.45
CA ALA A 76 1.36 2.43 -0.63
C ALA A 76 0.67 2.50 -2.01
N PRO A 77 -0.64 2.19 -2.15
CA PRO A 77 -1.38 2.42 -3.40
C PRO A 77 -1.45 3.89 -3.83
N VAL A 78 -1.46 4.82 -2.87
CA VAL A 78 -1.40 6.27 -3.15
C VAL A 78 -0.04 6.65 -3.72
N LEU A 79 1.05 6.17 -3.12
CA LEU A 79 2.40 6.40 -3.64
C LEU A 79 2.61 5.79 -5.03
N GLU A 80 2.05 4.60 -5.26
CA GLU A 80 2.10 3.91 -6.56
C GLU A 80 1.41 4.73 -7.65
N LEU A 81 0.19 5.21 -7.42
CA LEU A 81 -0.53 6.05 -8.40
C LEU A 81 0.14 7.43 -8.58
N TRP A 82 0.59 8.05 -7.49
CA TRP A 82 1.27 9.34 -7.53
C TRP A 82 2.57 9.27 -8.33
N GLY A 83 3.40 8.24 -8.09
CA GLY A 83 4.61 8.00 -8.85
C GLY A 83 4.33 7.81 -10.34
N ALA A 84 3.25 7.10 -10.70
CA ALA A 84 2.84 6.96 -12.10
C ALA A 84 2.42 8.30 -12.73
N CYS A 85 1.69 9.15 -11.99
CA CYS A 85 1.28 10.47 -12.49
C CYS A 85 2.48 11.41 -12.71
N ILE A 86 3.43 11.44 -11.77
CA ILE A 86 4.69 12.19 -11.97
C ILE A 86 5.47 11.61 -13.14
N THR A 87 5.61 10.28 -13.25
CA THR A 87 6.34 9.65 -14.36
C THR A 87 5.73 10.07 -15.70
N GLN A 88 4.41 10.05 -15.84
CA GLN A 88 3.72 10.49 -17.05
C GLN A 88 3.97 11.97 -17.37
N THR A 89 4.13 12.80 -16.34
CA THR A 89 4.37 14.24 -16.46
C THR A 89 5.81 14.54 -16.87
N LEU A 90 6.78 13.85 -16.27
CA LEU A 90 8.22 14.01 -16.56
C LEU A 90 8.62 13.34 -17.88
N HIS A 91 7.99 12.21 -18.21
CA HIS A 91 8.35 11.34 -19.33
C HIS A 91 7.11 11.06 -20.20
N PRO A 92 6.59 12.06 -20.94
CA PRO A 92 5.33 11.93 -21.69
C PRO A 92 5.38 10.91 -22.84
N SER A 93 6.57 10.49 -23.27
CA SER A 93 6.77 9.43 -24.26
C SER A 93 6.50 8.02 -23.72
N LEU A 94 6.53 7.83 -22.40
CA LEU A 94 6.32 6.52 -21.79
C LEU A 94 4.83 6.16 -21.77
N ALA A 95 4.54 4.90 -22.06
CA ALA A 95 3.18 4.38 -21.99
C ALA A 95 2.70 4.30 -20.53
N TRP A 96 1.40 4.49 -20.30
CA TRP A 96 0.80 4.44 -18.96
C TRP A 96 1.14 3.16 -18.16
N PRO A 97 1.17 1.94 -18.75
CA PRO A 97 1.61 0.74 -18.03
C PRO A 97 3.06 0.82 -17.52
N THR A 98 3.95 1.49 -18.25
CA THR A 98 5.33 1.77 -17.82
C THR A 98 5.34 2.76 -16.66
N CYS A 99 4.54 3.83 -16.73
CA CYS A 99 4.36 4.78 -15.63
C CYS A 99 3.87 4.07 -14.35
N LEU A 100 2.88 3.17 -14.46
CA LEU A 100 2.40 2.35 -13.35
C LEU A 100 3.50 1.43 -12.81
N SER A 101 4.30 0.81 -13.70
CA SER A 101 5.44 -0.02 -13.32
C SER A 101 6.45 0.76 -12.47
N VAL A 102 6.81 1.97 -12.91
CA VAL A 102 7.69 2.90 -12.18
C VAL A 102 7.10 3.26 -10.82
N GLY A 103 5.83 3.68 -10.76
CA GLY A 103 5.14 3.96 -9.49
C GLY A 103 5.14 2.76 -8.53
N SER A 104 4.93 1.54 -9.04
CA SER A 104 4.95 0.32 -8.25
C SER A 104 6.35 -0.01 -7.71
N ALA A 105 7.39 0.25 -8.50
CA ALA A 105 8.79 0.12 -8.07
C ALA A 105 9.12 1.10 -6.94
N ILE A 106 8.75 2.37 -7.07
CA ILE A 106 8.93 3.40 -6.04
C ILE A 106 8.23 3.00 -4.73
N SER A 107 6.96 2.60 -4.82
CA SER A 107 6.18 2.16 -3.66
C SER A 107 6.83 0.95 -2.96
N THR A 108 7.37 0.01 -3.75
CA THR A 108 8.13 -1.14 -3.21
C THR A 108 9.40 -0.69 -2.49
N LEU A 109 10.21 0.18 -3.11
CA LEU A 109 11.46 0.68 -2.51
C LEU A 109 11.21 1.45 -1.21
N ALA A 110 10.18 2.29 -1.20
CA ALA A 110 9.74 3.02 -0.01
C ALA A 110 9.26 2.07 1.10
N ALA A 111 8.51 1.02 0.75
CA ALA A 111 8.06 0.00 1.71
C ALA A 111 9.24 -0.79 2.31
N ILE A 112 10.25 -1.13 1.51
CA ILE A 112 11.47 -1.80 1.98
C ILE A 112 12.23 -0.89 2.94
N SER A 113 12.48 0.36 2.54
CA SER A 113 13.15 1.37 3.37
C SER A 113 12.41 1.56 4.71
N LYS A 114 11.07 1.71 4.65
CA LYS A 114 10.28 1.87 5.86
C LYS A 114 10.28 0.63 6.74
N GLY A 115 10.14 -0.56 6.15
CA GLY A 115 10.19 -1.83 6.86
C GLY A 115 11.49 -2.02 7.63
N ARG A 116 12.64 -1.64 7.04
CA ARG A 116 13.93 -1.62 7.75
C ARG A 116 13.95 -0.60 8.89
N SER A 117 13.45 0.61 8.65
CA SER A 117 13.37 1.66 9.67
C SER A 117 12.50 1.27 10.87
N VAL A 118 11.46 0.45 10.68
CA VAL A 118 10.58 -0.02 11.77
C VAL A 118 10.96 -1.41 12.32
N GLY A 119 12.10 -1.97 11.90
CA GLY A 119 12.59 -3.27 12.36
C GLY A 119 11.76 -4.48 11.90
N LYS A 120 11.03 -4.34 10.78
CA LYS A 120 10.18 -5.39 10.20
C LYS A 120 10.83 -6.14 9.04
N ILE A 121 11.92 -5.61 8.52
CA ILE A 121 12.74 -6.20 7.47
C ILE A 121 14.18 -6.09 7.96
N ASP A 122 14.88 -7.23 8.00
CA ASP A 122 16.27 -7.25 8.41
C ASP A 122 17.16 -6.49 7.43
N LYS A 123 18.27 -5.97 7.95
CA LYS A 123 19.32 -5.43 7.08
C LYS A 123 20.05 -6.62 6.46
N PRO A 124 20.19 -6.68 5.13
CA PRO A 124 21.01 -7.70 4.48
C PRO A 124 22.49 -7.65 4.94
N ASP A 125 23.15 -8.81 4.94
CA ASP A 125 24.54 -8.97 5.37
C ASP A 125 25.53 -8.22 4.46
N SER A 126 26.38 -7.39 5.06
CA SER A 126 27.18 -6.37 4.34
C SER A 126 28.22 -6.91 3.34
N SER A 127 28.74 -8.13 3.52
CA SER A 127 29.85 -8.66 2.70
C SER A 127 29.40 -9.12 1.31
N GLU A 128 28.22 -9.75 1.18
CA GLU A 128 27.69 -10.19 -0.12
C GLU A 128 26.95 -9.07 -0.88
N GLN A 129 26.52 -8.03 -0.17
CA GLN A 129 25.74 -6.95 -0.77
C GLN A 129 26.50 -6.11 -1.78
N ALA A 130 27.74 -5.71 -1.47
CA ALA A 130 28.51 -4.85 -2.35
C ALA A 130 28.82 -5.55 -3.69
N ALA A 131 29.23 -6.82 -3.64
CA ALA A 131 29.48 -7.62 -4.83
C ALA A 131 28.21 -7.83 -5.67
N LYS A 132 27.07 -8.11 -5.01
CA LYS A 132 25.77 -8.27 -5.69
C LYS A 132 25.29 -6.96 -6.32
N GLN A 133 25.50 -5.83 -5.65
CA GLN A 133 25.15 -4.51 -6.15
C GLN A 133 25.99 -4.12 -7.36
N GLN A 134 27.32 -4.28 -7.29
CA GLN A 134 28.22 -4.03 -8.42
C GLN A 134 27.88 -4.91 -9.64
N LYS A 135 27.60 -6.20 -9.41
CA LYS A 135 27.16 -7.09 -10.49
C LYS A 135 25.87 -6.60 -11.14
N ARG A 136 24.89 -6.15 -10.35
CA ARG A 136 23.64 -5.59 -10.86
C ARG A 136 23.83 -4.32 -11.65
N GLU A 137 24.66 -3.40 -11.16
CA GLU A 137 25.00 -2.16 -11.86
C GLU A 137 25.62 -2.46 -13.22
N LYS A 138 26.51 -3.46 -13.30
CA LYS A 138 27.08 -3.92 -14.56
C LYS A 138 26.03 -4.56 -15.47
N ASP A 139 25.24 -5.51 -14.95
CA ASP A 139 24.23 -6.24 -15.72
C ASP A 139 23.09 -5.33 -16.23
N GLN A 140 22.89 -4.17 -15.58
CA GLN A 140 21.83 -3.20 -15.89
C GLN A 140 22.38 -1.87 -16.45
N ALA A 141 23.68 -1.80 -16.77
CA ALA A 141 24.33 -0.55 -17.21
C ALA A 141 23.68 0.03 -18.47
N GLU A 142 23.37 -0.82 -19.44
CA GLU A 142 22.84 -0.42 -20.77
C GLU A 142 21.30 -0.26 -20.79
N LEU A 143 20.62 -0.53 -19.67
CA LEU A 143 19.18 -0.34 -19.60
C LEU A 143 18.83 1.15 -19.49
N GLU A 144 17.72 1.53 -20.12
CA GLU A 144 17.12 2.86 -20.04
C GLU A 144 16.90 3.26 -18.58
N GLU A 145 17.19 4.51 -18.24
CA GLU A 145 17.03 5.06 -16.90
C GLU A 145 15.91 6.10 -16.88
N VAL A 146 15.15 6.10 -15.78
CA VAL A 146 14.17 7.14 -15.49
C VAL A 146 14.34 7.66 -14.07
N ASP A 147 14.30 8.98 -13.96
CA ASP A 147 14.36 9.70 -12.69
C ASP A 147 12.98 10.21 -12.31
N VAL A 148 12.51 9.79 -11.14
CA VAL A 148 11.19 10.16 -10.61
C VAL A 148 11.27 10.29 -9.10
N MET A 149 10.96 11.46 -8.55
CA MET A 149 10.93 11.67 -7.09
C MET A 149 12.26 11.33 -6.39
N SER A 150 13.40 11.61 -7.02
CA SER A 150 14.75 11.21 -6.57
C SER A 150 15.01 9.69 -6.54
N PHE A 151 14.14 8.88 -7.15
CA PHE A 151 14.40 7.47 -7.42
C PHE A 151 14.97 7.33 -8.83
N HIS A 152 16.19 6.78 -8.90
CA HIS A 152 16.86 6.40 -10.15
C HIS A 152 16.50 4.95 -10.47
N LEU A 153 15.69 4.73 -11.51
CA LEU A 153 15.14 3.42 -11.84
C LEU A 153 15.57 2.97 -13.24
N LYS A 154 15.92 1.69 -13.36
CA LYS A 154 16.24 1.03 -14.62
C LYS A 154 14.98 0.43 -15.23
N LEU A 155 14.80 0.59 -16.54
CA LEU A 155 13.71 0.01 -17.31
C LEU A 155 14.23 -1.16 -18.15
N LYS A 156 13.54 -2.30 -18.05
CA LYS A 156 13.74 -3.47 -18.90
C LYS A 156 12.41 -3.80 -19.58
N ASP A 157 12.38 -3.75 -20.91
CA ASP A 157 11.17 -4.01 -21.71
C ASP A 157 9.98 -3.13 -21.27
N GLY A 158 10.25 -1.85 -20.96
CA GLY A 158 9.25 -0.90 -20.48
C GLY A 158 8.75 -1.14 -19.04
N LEU A 159 9.45 -1.97 -18.25
CA LEU A 159 9.14 -2.24 -16.84
C LEU A 159 10.27 -1.80 -15.92
N ALA A 160 9.95 -1.08 -14.86
CA ALA A 160 10.90 -0.70 -13.83
C ALA A 160 11.42 -1.94 -13.07
N VAL A 161 12.74 -1.99 -12.86
CA VAL A 161 13.41 -3.09 -12.19
C VAL A 161 13.68 -2.73 -10.73
N VAL A 162 13.29 -3.62 -9.81
CA VAL A 162 13.67 -3.52 -8.39
C VAL A 162 14.52 -4.74 -8.03
N GLY A 163 15.80 -4.50 -7.78
CA GLY A 163 16.78 -5.57 -7.64
C GLY A 163 17.03 -6.26 -8.99
N ASP A 164 16.61 -7.51 -9.14
CA ASP A 164 16.70 -8.27 -10.41
C ASP A 164 15.33 -8.52 -11.05
N GLN A 165 14.26 -7.96 -10.48
CA GLN A 165 12.89 -8.32 -10.81
C GLN A 165 12.16 -7.14 -11.46
N PRO A 166 11.74 -7.26 -12.74
CA PRO A 166 10.85 -6.30 -13.38
C PRO A 166 9.51 -6.24 -12.65
N LYS A 167 9.01 -5.03 -12.42
CA LYS A 167 7.74 -4.79 -11.72
C LYS A 167 6.60 -4.64 -12.71
N LYS A 168 5.80 -5.68 -12.87
CA LYS A 168 4.52 -5.56 -13.58
C LYS A 168 3.49 -4.92 -12.66
N ALA A 169 3.07 -3.69 -12.95
CA ALA A 169 1.94 -3.09 -12.29
C ALA A 169 0.64 -3.60 -12.94
N LYS A 170 -0.34 -3.96 -12.11
CA LYS A 170 -1.67 -4.39 -12.56
C LYS A 170 -2.67 -3.31 -12.17
N GLU A 171 -3.08 -2.49 -13.14
CA GLU A 171 -3.99 -1.37 -12.92
C GLU A 171 -5.30 -1.82 -12.25
N ASP A 172 -5.88 -2.95 -12.67
CA ASP A 172 -7.08 -3.52 -12.04
C ASP A 172 -6.89 -3.84 -10.55
N THR A 173 -5.68 -4.28 -10.17
CA THR A 173 -5.37 -4.55 -8.76
C THR A 173 -5.25 -3.25 -7.99
N LEU A 174 -4.73 -2.19 -8.62
CA LEU A 174 -4.65 -0.87 -8.03
C LEU A 174 -6.06 -0.28 -7.84
N LYS A 175 -6.90 -0.28 -8.88
CA LYS A 175 -8.31 0.12 -8.84
C LYS A 175 -9.09 -0.53 -7.69
N LYS A 176 -8.93 -1.85 -7.51
CA LYS A 176 -9.52 -2.60 -6.38
C LYS A 176 -9.08 -2.07 -5.01
N LYS A 177 -7.84 -1.59 -4.85
CA LYS A 177 -7.37 -1.00 -3.58
C LYS A 177 -7.98 0.37 -3.29
N TYR A 178 -8.39 1.11 -4.33
CA TYR A 178 -9.15 2.36 -4.22
C TYR A 178 -10.66 2.13 -3.96
N GLY A 179 -11.12 0.87 -3.98
CA GLY A 179 -12.53 0.53 -3.80
C GLY A 179 -13.33 0.50 -5.11
N GLY A 180 -12.68 0.61 -6.27
CA GLY A 180 -13.34 0.60 -7.57
C GLY A 180 -12.74 1.64 -8.52
N ASP A 181 -13.27 1.65 -9.75
CA ASP A 181 -12.80 2.52 -10.83
C ASP A 181 -13.12 4.00 -10.55
N GLU A 182 -14.27 4.28 -9.95
CA GLU A 182 -14.71 5.64 -9.62
C GLU A 182 -13.71 6.39 -8.72
N ASN A 183 -13.38 5.84 -7.55
CA ASN A 183 -12.41 6.44 -6.63
C ASN A 183 -11.01 6.52 -7.25
N TYR A 184 -10.61 5.49 -8.02
CA TYR A 184 -9.32 5.47 -8.69
C TYR A 184 -9.21 6.61 -9.71
N ASP A 185 -10.19 6.74 -10.60
CA ASP A 185 -10.23 7.74 -11.66
C ASP A 185 -10.34 9.15 -11.07
N LYS A 186 -11.12 9.33 -10.00
CA LYS A 186 -11.25 10.61 -9.28
C LYS A 186 -9.91 11.06 -8.71
N VAL A 187 -9.19 10.18 -8.00
CA VAL A 187 -7.86 10.51 -7.44
C VAL A 187 -6.84 10.74 -8.54
N ARG A 188 -6.80 9.89 -9.56
CA ARG A 188 -5.90 10.03 -10.71
C ARG A 188 -6.11 11.36 -11.42
N LYS A 189 -7.37 11.74 -11.67
CA LYS A 189 -7.73 13.01 -12.28
C LYS A 189 -7.25 14.18 -11.44
N ALA A 190 -7.51 14.18 -10.12
CA ALA A 190 -7.07 15.23 -9.22
C ALA A 190 -5.54 15.41 -9.23
N MET A 191 -4.79 14.30 -9.19
CA MET A 191 -3.32 14.33 -9.28
C MET A 191 -2.83 14.90 -10.60
N LEU A 192 -3.35 14.41 -11.73
CA LEU A 192 -2.93 14.86 -13.07
C LEU A 192 -3.31 16.32 -13.33
N GLU A 193 -4.48 16.77 -12.86
CA GLU A 193 -4.91 18.17 -12.98
C GLU A 193 -4.00 19.10 -12.20
N ALA A 194 -3.65 18.75 -10.97
CA ALA A 194 -2.73 19.55 -10.17
C ALA A 194 -1.32 19.61 -10.78
N LEU A 195 -0.88 18.53 -11.45
CA LEU A 195 0.41 18.47 -12.13
C LEU A 195 0.49 19.34 -13.40
N LYS A 196 -0.64 19.81 -13.97
CA LYS A 196 -0.62 20.65 -15.18
C LYS A 196 0.20 21.93 -15.00
N GLY A 197 0.22 22.50 -13.79
CA GLY A 197 1.00 23.71 -13.45
C GLY A 197 2.52 23.49 -13.41
N TRP A 198 3.00 22.25 -13.47
CA TRP A 198 4.42 21.89 -13.37
C TRP A 198 5.12 21.74 -14.72
N LYS A 199 4.41 21.96 -15.83
CA LYS A 199 5.00 21.96 -17.17
C LYS A 199 6.11 23.03 -17.26
N GLY A 200 7.31 22.63 -17.67
CA GLY A 200 8.50 23.49 -17.68
C GLY A 200 9.24 23.60 -16.35
N LYS A 201 8.82 22.85 -15.32
CA LYS A 201 9.47 22.77 -13.98
C LYS A 201 9.77 21.33 -13.59
N GLU A 202 10.13 20.50 -14.56
CA GLU A 202 10.28 19.05 -14.42
C GLU A 202 11.34 18.66 -13.37
N GLU A 203 12.47 19.37 -13.36
CA GLU A 203 13.54 19.11 -12.38
C GLU A 203 13.09 19.42 -10.95
N GLU A 204 12.36 20.52 -10.75
CA GLU A 204 11.81 20.89 -9.45
C GLU A 204 10.73 19.90 -9.01
N LEU A 205 9.86 19.47 -9.93
CA LEU A 205 8.85 18.45 -9.69
C LEU A 205 9.49 17.13 -9.23
N SER A 206 10.57 16.70 -9.88
CA SER A 206 11.28 15.47 -9.49
C SER A 206 11.90 15.57 -8.10
N LYS A 207 12.36 16.76 -7.67
CA LYS A 207 12.90 16.97 -6.31
C LYS A 207 11.80 17.06 -5.25
N ARG A 208 10.69 17.75 -5.54
CA ARG A 208 9.61 18.04 -4.57
C ARG A 208 8.52 16.99 -4.52
N GLY A 209 8.38 16.16 -5.55
CA GLY A 209 7.27 15.22 -5.71
C GLY A 209 7.08 14.23 -4.54
N PHE A 210 8.17 13.75 -3.94
CA PHE A 210 8.03 12.88 -2.75
C PHE A 210 7.54 13.64 -1.52
N HIS A 211 8.01 14.88 -1.31
CA HIS A 211 7.60 15.73 -0.20
C HIS A 211 6.11 16.10 -0.30
N MET A 212 5.64 16.44 -1.51
CA MET A 212 4.20 16.65 -1.75
C MET A 212 3.38 15.43 -1.33
N TYR A 213 3.84 14.23 -1.69
CA TYR A 213 3.20 13.00 -1.25
C TYR A 213 3.21 12.86 0.28
N GLU A 214 4.31 13.19 0.96
CA GLU A 214 4.37 13.13 2.42
C GLU A 214 3.37 14.05 3.11
N ASP A 215 3.04 15.16 2.47
CA ASP A 215 2.06 16.13 2.94
C ASP A 215 0.63 15.64 2.71
N PHE A 216 0.24 15.22 1.49
CA PHE A 216 -1.15 14.82 1.22
C PHE A 216 -1.48 13.36 1.55
N ARG A 217 -0.49 12.48 1.80
CA ARG A 217 -0.71 11.03 2.01
C ARG A 217 -1.76 10.73 3.08
N PRO A 218 -2.40 9.54 3.01
CA PRO A 218 -3.38 9.12 4.01
C PRO A 218 -2.90 9.28 5.46
N SER A 219 -3.75 9.88 6.29
CA SER A 219 -3.48 10.07 7.72
C SER A 219 -3.59 8.72 8.46
N VAL A 220 -2.48 8.27 9.06
CA VAL A 220 -2.44 7.07 9.91
C VAL A 220 -1.51 7.31 11.10
N ALA A 221 -1.68 6.50 12.15
CA ALA A 221 -0.86 6.58 13.35
C ALA A 221 0.66 6.52 13.02
N PRO A 222 1.51 7.24 13.79
CA PRO A 222 2.94 7.21 13.55
C PRO A 222 3.58 5.85 13.90
N GLY A 223 4.76 5.61 13.33
CA GLY A 223 5.58 4.42 13.63
C GLY A 223 4.95 3.10 13.19
N GLN A 224 5.18 2.05 13.96
CA GLN A 224 4.73 0.69 13.66
C GLN A 224 3.19 0.58 13.65
N LYS A 225 2.47 1.40 14.44
CA LYS A 225 1.00 1.30 14.59
C LYS A 225 0.23 1.66 13.32
N GLY A 226 0.73 2.60 12.51
CA GLY A 226 0.12 2.96 11.22
C GLY A 226 0.65 2.17 10.04
N TRP A 227 1.66 1.32 10.23
CA TRP A 227 2.23 0.56 9.12
C TRP A 227 1.19 -0.41 8.56
N GLY A 228 0.91 -0.29 7.25
CA GLY A 228 -0.09 -1.10 6.56
C GLY A 228 -1.56 -0.75 6.89
N ARG A 229 -1.82 0.32 7.65
CA ARG A 229 -3.21 0.77 7.92
C ARG A 229 -3.74 1.63 6.78
N LYS A 230 -5.08 1.65 6.64
CA LYS A 230 -5.80 2.61 5.82
C LYS A 230 -5.98 3.91 6.59
N GLY A 231 -5.98 5.01 5.87
CA GLY A 231 -6.29 6.34 6.37
C GLY A 231 -7.09 7.12 5.33
N GLU A 232 -7.54 8.31 5.71
CA GLU A 232 -8.27 9.20 4.81
C GLU A 232 -7.29 9.95 3.91
N LEU A 233 -7.51 9.84 2.59
CA LEU A 233 -6.91 10.66 1.55
C LEU A 233 -7.90 11.76 1.19
N ASN A 234 -7.48 13.02 1.29
CA ASN A 234 -8.31 14.18 0.94
C ASN A 234 -7.87 14.75 -0.41
N LEU A 235 -8.79 14.79 -1.37
CA LEU A 235 -8.52 15.23 -2.75
C LEU A 235 -8.25 16.73 -2.85
N LYS A 236 -8.94 17.57 -2.06
CA LYS A 236 -8.62 18.99 -1.96
C LYS A 236 -7.21 19.22 -1.45
N ARG A 237 -6.75 18.46 -0.47
CA ARG A 237 -5.37 18.53 0.02
C ARG A 237 -4.35 18.20 -1.06
N ILE A 238 -4.65 17.25 -1.96
CA ILE A 238 -3.79 16.97 -3.14
C ILE A 238 -3.68 18.23 -4.00
N ARG A 239 -4.82 18.86 -4.35
CA ARG A 239 -4.85 20.06 -5.18
C ARG A 239 -4.11 21.23 -4.52
N ASP A 240 -4.34 21.46 -3.23
CA ASP A 240 -3.71 22.55 -2.48
C ASP A 240 -2.19 22.35 -2.34
N THR A 241 -1.74 21.12 -2.12
CA THR A 241 -0.30 20.80 -1.93
C THR A 241 0.48 20.83 -3.24
N VAL A 242 -0.14 20.37 -4.34
CA VAL A 242 0.53 20.21 -5.63
C VAL A 242 0.34 21.43 -6.52
N GLY A 243 -0.82 22.08 -6.48
CA GLY A 243 -1.13 23.26 -7.29
C GLY A 243 -0.72 24.60 -6.68
N GLY A 244 -0.32 24.61 -5.40
CA GLY A 244 0.11 25.78 -4.64
C GLY A 244 1.56 26.21 -4.86
#